data_AF-A0AAV7RTP9-F1
#
_entry.id   AF-A0AAV7RTP9-F1
#
_cell.length_a   1.000
_cell.length_b   1.000
_cell.length_c   1.000
_cell.angle_alpha   90.00
_cell.angle_beta   90.00
_cell.angle_gamma   90.00
#
_symmetry.space_group_name_H-M   'P 1'
#
loop_
_entity.id
_entity.type
_entity.pdbx_description
1 polymer ?
#
loop_
_entity_poly.entity_id
_entity_poly.type
_entity_poly.pdbx_seq_one_letter_code
_entity_poly.pdbx_strand_id
1 'polypeptide(L)'
;MKVCHCEHGEKAGRLLAAQLNQWDELLAIPAIQDVDYTIITHPQDIANAFGIFYQTLYTPEASEDHERLSAFFNKSWVASLTEDDRALLEGEISKQEIVQAIAKLPYYKSPGNDEDGSRNGGLPV
;
A
#
# COMPACT_ATOMS: atom_id res chain seq x y z
N MET A 1 -40.81 17.40 15.29
CA MET A 1 -40.54 16.30 14.34
C MET A 1 -41.86 15.74 13.84
N LYS A 2 -42.14 15.79 12.55
CA LYS A 2 -43.38 15.22 11.97
C LYS A 2 -43.18 13.73 11.80
N VAL A 3 -44.04 12.94 12.43
CA VAL A 3 -44.12 11.48 12.25
C VAL A 3 -45.03 11.21 11.06
N CYS A 4 -44.46 10.64 9.99
CA CYS A 4 -45.19 10.27 8.79
C CYS A 4 -45.83 8.89 9.01
N HIS A 5 -47.14 8.84 9.25
CA HIS A 5 -47.90 7.58 9.28
C HIS A 5 -48.11 7.07 7.85
N CYS A 6 -47.54 5.92 7.51
CA CYS A 6 -47.68 5.27 6.21
C CYS A 6 -48.08 3.80 6.39
N GLU A 7 -49.39 3.54 6.54
CA GLU A 7 -49.95 2.25 6.99
C GLU A 7 -49.77 1.05 6.02
N HIS A 8 -49.18 1.26 4.82
CA HIS A 8 -48.72 0.19 3.92
C HIS A 8 -47.23 0.29 3.53
N GLY A 9 -46.56 1.39 3.89
CA GLY A 9 -45.11 1.61 3.72
C GLY A 9 -44.28 1.23 4.94
N GLU A 10 -44.94 0.92 6.07
CA GLU A 10 -44.30 0.61 7.34
C GLU A 10 -43.33 -0.58 7.25
N LYS A 11 -43.62 -1.64 6.48
CA LYS A 11 -42.76 -2.84 6.51
C LYS A 11 -41.41 -2.58 5.83
N ALA A 12 -41.42 -1.94 4.67
CA ALA A 12 -40.20 -1.58 3.96
C ALA A 12 -39.42 -0.47 4.71
N GLY A 13 -40.12 0.54 5.25
CA GLY A 13 -39.49 1.59 6.05
C GLY A 13 -38.90 1.08 7.36
N ARG A 14 -39.60 0.20 8.08
CA ARG A 14 -39.08 -0.46 9.30
C ARG A 14 -37.89 -1.35 8.99
N LEU A 15 -37.92 -2.09 7.87
CA LEU A 15 -36.81 -2.94 7.46
C LEU A 15 -35.58 -2.10 7.10
N LEU A 16 -35.75 -1.00 6.36
CA LEU A 16 -34.68 -0.07 6.05
C LEU A 16 -34.10 0.58 7.32
N ALA A 17 -34.95 1.04 8.25
CA ALA A 17 -34.48 1.60 9.51
C ALA A 17 -33.73 0.57 10.36
N ALA A 18 -34.21 -0.68 10.40
CA ALA A 18 -33.52 -1.77 11.08
C ALA A 18 -32.17 -2.11 10.42
N GLN A 19 -32.10 -2.07 9.10
CA GLN A 19 -30.84 -2.21 8.37
C GLN A 19 -29.89 -1.06 8.71
N LEU A 20 -30.33 0.20 8.63
CA LEU A 20 -29.49 1.34 8.96
C LEU A 20 -28.96 1.26 10.40
N ASN A 21 -29.81 0.93 11.37
CA ASN A 21 -29.38 0.75 12.76
C ASN A 21 -28.36 -0.39 12.92
N GLN A 22 -28.57 -1.52 12.24
CA GLN A 22 -27.62 -2.63 12.26
C GLN A 22 -26.27 -2.21 11.64
N TRP A 23 -26.29 -1.39 10.61
CA TRP A 23 -25.07 -0.88 9.97
C TRP A 23 -24.36 0.13 10.87
N ASP A 24 -25.11 1.02 11.50
CA ASP A 24 -24.58 1.99 12.47
C ASP A 24 -23.93 1.27 13.67
N GLU A 25 -24.53 0.19 14.17
CA GLU A 25 -23.96 -0.65 15.24
C GLU A 25 -22.67 -1.37 14.82
N LEU A 26 -22.60 -1.87 13.58
CA LEU A 26 -21.42 -2.54 13.05
C LEU A 26 -20.25 -1.58 12.79
N LEU A 27 -20.56 -0.34 12.43
CA LEU A 27 -19.58 0.71 12.15
C LEU A 27 -19.17 1.50 13.40
N ALA A 28 -19.95 1.39 14.49
CA ALA A 28 -19.63 2.04 15.75
C ALA A 28 -18.39 1.40 16.39
N ILE A 29 -17.46 2.24 16.81
CA ILE A 29 -16.30 1.82 17.61
C ILE A 29 -16.72 1.95 19.09
N PRO A 30 -16.98 0.83 19.80
CA PRO A 30 -17.56 0.88 21.15
C PRO A 30 -16.53 1.25 22.22
N ALA A 31 -15.26 0.93 21.99
CA ALA A 31 -14.17 1.26 22.90
C ALA A 31 -12.84 1.24 22.15
N ILE A 32 -11.90 2.04 22.62
CA ILE A 32 -10.48 1.98 22.23
C ILE A 32 -9.62 1.91 23.49
N GLN A 33 -8.41 1.39 23.34
CA GLN A 33 -7.39 1.42 24.37
C GLN A 33 -6.37 2.49 24.04
N ASP A 34 -6.16 3.41 24.98
CA ASP A 34 -5.20 4.50 24.85
C ASP A 34 -3.77 4.06 25.19
N VAL A 35 -2.79 4.91 24.93
CA VAL A 35 -1.34 4.68 25.16
C VAL A 35 -1.04 4.35 26.62
N ASP A 36 -1.83 4.89 27.55
CA ASP A 36 -1.75 4.62 28.99
C ASP A 36 -2.54 3.36 29.42
N TYR A 37 -2.88 2.48 28.48
CA TYR A 37 -3.69 1.27 28.68
C TYR A 37 -5.10 1.53 29.23
N THR A 38 -5.57 2.77 29.18
CA THR A 38 -6.91 3.16 29.66
C THR A 38 -7.95 2.89 28.58
N ILE A 39 -9.09 2.32 28.98
CA ILE A 39 -10.21 2.03 28.06
C ILE A 39 -11.09 3.27 27.96
N ILE A 40 -11.21 3.79 26.75
CA ILE A 40 -12.07 4.93 26.41
C ILE A 40 -13.29 4.42 25.67
N THR A 41 -14.48 4.71 26.19
CA THR A 41 -15.77 4.26 25.62
C THR A 41 -16.64 5.40 25.10
N HIS A 42 -16.29 6.65 25.40
CA HIS A 42 -17.06 7.81 24.99
C HIS A 42 -16.72 8.20 23.54
N PRO A 43 -17.71 8.32 22.62
CA PRO A 43 -17.43 8.57 21.20
C PRO A 43 -16.63 9.84 20.91
N GLN A 44 -16.83 10.90 21.70
CA GLN A 44 -16.07 12.15 21.54
C GLN A 44 -14.60 11.97 21.93
N ASP A 45 -14.35 11.26 23.02
CA ASP A 45 -13.00 10.97 23.50
C ASP A 45 -12.27 10.01 22.55
N ILE A 46 -12.99 9.03 21.98
CA ILE A 46 -12.50 8.15 20.92
C ILE A 46 -12.05 8.96 19.70
N ALA A 47 -12.90 9.87 19.20
CA ALA A 47 -12.58 10.71 18.05
C ALA A 47 -11.36 11.62 18.32
N ASN A 48 -11.28 12.19 19.53
CA ASN A 48 -10.15 13.00 19.95
C ASN A 48 -8.85 12.20 20.01
N ALA A 49 -8.89 11.00 20.60
CA ALA A 49 -7.74 10.10 20.68
C ALA A 49 -7.23 9.69 19.29
N PHE A 50 -8.13 9.36 18.35
CA PHE A 50 -7.74 9.13 16.95
C PHE A 50 -7.11 10.36 16.32
N GLY A 51 -7.68 11.55 16.57
CA GLY A 51 -7.15 12.82 16.07
C GLY A 51 -5.71 13.07 16.56
N ILE A 52 -5.47 12.91 17.85
CA ILE A 52 -4.14 13.06 18.47
C ILE A 52 -3.18 12.01 17.90
N PHE A 53 -3.59 10.74 17.84
CA PHE A 53 -2.76 9.65 17.32
C PHE A 53 -2.26 9.93 15.90
N TYR A 54 -3.17 10.27 14.98
CA TYR A 54 -2.79 10.55 13.59
C TYR A 54 -2.03 11.87 13.47
N GLN A 55 -2.35 12.87 14.28
CA GLN A 55 -1.55 14.08 14.34
C GLN A 55 -0.11 13.74 14.72
N THR A 56 0.12 12.96 15.76
CA THR A 56 1.47 12.54 16.17
C THR A 56 2.15 11.68 15.10
N LEU A 57 1.44 10.74 14.48
CA LEU A 57 2.00 9.84 13.45
C LEU A 57 2.52 10.61 12.22
N TYR A 58 1.82 11.66 11.82
CA TYR A 58 2.16 12.45 10.63
C TYR A 58 2.84 13.78 10.94
N THR A 59 2.99 14.13 12.22
CA THR A 59 3.84 15.26 12.61
C THR A 59 5.28 14.78 12.48
N PRO A 60 6.08 15.37 11.57
CA PRO A 60 7.49 15.02 11.47
C PRO A 60 8.14 15.26 12.83
N GLU A 61 8.85 14.26 13.35
CA GLU A 61 9.67 14.44 14.53
C GLU A 61 10.71 15.52 14.15
N ALA A 62 10.51 16.74 14.64
CA ALA A 62 11.31 17.90 14.31
C ALA A 62 12.68 17.83 15.01
N SER A 63 13.44 16.78 14.72
CA SER A 63 14.87 16.65 14.96
C SER A 63 15.37 15.39 14.27
N GLU A 64 15.12 15.27 12.96
CA GLU A 64 16.04 14.50 12.15
C GLU A 64 17.36 15.27 12.14
N ASP A 65 18.24 14.94 13.09
CA ASP A 65 19.66 15.27 13.03
C ASP A 65 20.12 14.91 11.61
N HIS A 66 20.21 15.90 10.72
CA HIS A 66 20.70 15.71 9.36
C HIS A 66 22.05 14.98 9.38
N GLU A 67 22.81 15.14 10.45
CA GLU A 67 24.04 14.41 10.74
C GLU A 67 23.84 12.90 10.97
N ARG A 68 22.78 12.49 11.70
CA ARG A 68 22.47 11.06 11.90
C ARG A 68 21.95 10.40 10.63
N LEU A 69 21.10 11.11 9.87
CA LEU A 69 20.62 10.60 8.59
C LEU A 69 21.75 10.51 7.57
N SER A 70 22.57 11.56 7.45
CA SER A 70 23.74 11.51 6.56
C SER A 70 24.73 10.42 6.99
N ALA A 71 24.96 10.22 8.29
CA ALA A 71 25.75 9.09 8.79
C ALA A 71 25.13 7.72 8.45
N PHE A 72 23.81 7.58 8.50
CA PHE A 72 23.10 6.35 8.11
C PHE A 72 23.22 6.08 6.61
N PHE A 73 22.97 7.09 5.75
CA PHE A 73 23.09 6.95 4.30
C PHE A 73 24.55 6.74 3.86
N ASN A 74 25.51 7.41 4.49
CA ASN A 74 26.94 7.19 4.25
C ASN A 74 27.42 5.82 4.72
N LYS A 75 26.77 5.26 5.75
CA LYS A 75 27.03 3.89 6.22
C LYS A 75 26.29 2.84 5.40
N SER A 76 25.35 3.24 4.55
CA SER A 76 24.64 2.32 3.68
C SER A 76 25.61 1.76 2.64
N TRP A 77 25.58 0.45 2.49
CA TRP A 77 26.36 -0.35 1.54
C TRP A 77 25.83 -0.22 0.10
N VAL A 78 25.00 0.79 -0.17
CA VAL A 78 24.49 1.06 -1.51
C VAL A 78 25.70 1.43 -2.35
N ALA A 79 26.11 0.51 -3.22
CA ALA A 79 27.16 0.75 -4.19
C ALA A 79 26.71 1.91 -5.07
N SER A 80 27.19 3.12 -4.75
CA SER A 80 27.04 4.25 -5.65
C SER A 80 27.73 3.88 -6.95
N LEU A 81 27.03 4.08 -8.05
CA LEU A 81 27.55 3.82 -9.39
C LEU A 81 28.86 4.59 -9.56
N THR A 82 29.92 3.92 -10.03
CA THR A 82 31.17 4.60 -10.29
C THR A 82 31.00 5.56 -11.48
N GLU A 83 31.82 6.62 -11.53
CA GLU A 83 31.73 7.60 -12.64
C GLU A 83 31.96 6.92 -14.00
N ASP A 84 32.81 5.88 -14.04
CA ASP A 84 33.06 5.08 -15.24
C ASP A 84 31.83 4.27 -15.66
N ASP A 85 31.15 3.61 -14.72
CA ASP A 85 29.92 2.87 -14.98
C ASP A 85 28.78 3.81 -15.41
N ARG A 86 28.74 5.02 -14.84
CA ARG A 86 27.80 6.06 -15.21
C ARG A 86 28.03 6.54 -16.64
N ALA A 87 29.28 6.86 -16.98
CA ALA A 87 29.65 7.29 -18.33
C ALA A 87 29.40 6.19 -19.37
N LEU A 88 29.58 4.92 -19.00
CA LEU A 88 29.25 3.77 -19.83
C LEU A 88 27.73 3.68 -20.10
N LEU A 89 26.89 3.87 -19.07
CA LEU A 89 25.42 3.81 -19.20
C LEU A 89 24.83 5.05 -19.90
N GLU A 90 25.48 6.20 -19.79
CA GLU A 90 25.05 7.48 -20.39
C GLU A 90 25.61 7.67 -21.83
N GLY A 91 26.48 6.76 -22.27
CA GLY A 91 27.06 6.73 -23.61
C GLY A 91 26.14 6.15 -24.69
N GLU A 92 26.56 6.28 -25.95
CA GLU A 92 25.84 5.69 -27.09
C GLU A 92 26.00 4.17 -27.13
N ILE A 93 24.89 3.45 -27.35
CA ILE A 93 24.88 1.98 -27.44
C ILE A 93 25.77 1.52 -28.61
N SER A 94 26.77 0.69 -28.31
CA SER A 94 27.70 0.17 -29.31
C SER A 94 27.10 -0.99 -30.10
N LYS A 95 27.49 -1.10 -31.38
CA LYS A 95 27.13 -2.27 -32.22
C LYS A 95 27.58 -3.59 -31.60
N GLN A 96 28.68 -3.58 -30.85
CA GLN A 96 29.19 -4.77 -30.16
C GLN A 96 28.26 -5.21 -29.03
N GLU A 97 27.68 -4.27 -28.27
CA GLU A 97 26.68 -4.58 -27.23
C GLU A 97 25.43 -5.19 -27.84
N ILE A 98 24.96 -4.66 -28.98
CA ILE A 98 23.79 -5.20 -29.68
C ILE A 98 24.03 -6.66 -30.07
N VAL A 99 25.19 -6.97 -30.67
CA VAL A 99 25.53 -8.34 -31.08
C VAL A 99 25.66 -9.26 -29.86
N GLN A 100 26.27 -8.79 -28.78
CA GLN A 100 26.38 -9.58 -27.54
C GLN A 100 25.02 -9.80 -26.86
N ALA A 101 24.13 -8.80 -26.87
CA ALA A 101 22.78 -8.91 -26.34
C ALA A 101 21.97 -9.92 -27.14
N ILE A 102 22.03 -9.85 -28.48
CA ILE A 102 21.40 -10.83 -29.39
C ILE A 102 21.93 -12.24 -29.13
N ALA A 103 23.25 -12.39 -28.92
CA ALA A 103 23.84 -13.69 -28.64
C ALA A 103 23.43 -14.26 -27.27
N LYS A 104 23.14 -13.40 -26.28
CA LYS A 104 22.68 -13.79 -24.93
C LYS A 104 21.18 -14.00 -24.84
N LEU A 105 20.41 -13.54 -25.84
CA LEU A 105 18.97 -13.76 -25.91
C LEU A 105 18.68 -15.24 -26.20
N PRO A 106 17.86 -15.93 -25.37
CA PRO A 106 17.45 -17.29 -25.65
C PRO A 106 16.69 -17.37 -26.99
N TYR A 107 17.10 -18.28 -27.87
CA TYR A 107 16.40 -18.55 -29.13
C TYR A 107 14.92 -18.86 -28.86
N TYR A 108 14.03 -18.22 -29.62
CA TYR A 108 12.57 -18.36 -29.52
C TYR A 108 11.94 -17.94 -28.19
N LYS A 109 12.60 -17.12 -27.36
CA LYS A 109 11.99 -16.53 -26.17
C LYS A 109 12.17 -15.02 -26.14
N SER A 110 11.07 -14.29 -26.11
CA SER A 110 11.07 -12.85 -25.83
C SER A 110 11.23 -12.62 -24.33
N PRO A 111 11.88 -11.52 -23.88
CA PRO A 111 12.11 -11.23 -22.45
C PRO A 111 10.83 -10.87 -21.67
N GLY A 112 9.67 -10.84 -22.31
CA GLY A 112 8.38 -10.67 -21.66
C GLY A 112 7.78 -12.03 -21.36
N ASN A 113 7.68 -12.38 -20.09
CA ASN A 113 6.80 -13.46 -19.66
C ASN A 113 5.35 -12.98 -19.81
N ASP A 114 4.57 -13.65 -20.65
CA ASP A 114 3.23 -14.14 -20.32
C ASP A 114 2.73 -15.00 -21.47
N GLU A 115 3.09 -16.29 -21.47
CA GLU A 115 2.25 -17.35 -22.03
C GLU A 115 2.33 -18.57 -21.10
N ASP A 116 1.40 -18.61 -20.15
CA ASP A 116 0.82 -19.86 -19.70
C ASP A 116 0.18 -20.56 -20.91
N GLY A 117 0.54 -21.82 -21.15
CA GLY A 117 -0.19 -22.66 -22.11
C GLY A 117 0.62 -23.34 -23.22
N SER A 118 1.57 -24.21 -22.87
CA SER A 118 1.58 -25.55 -23.48
C SER A 118 2.59 -26.47 -22.79
N ARG A 119 2.03 -27.35 -21.98
CA ARG A 119 2.60 -28.66 -21.71
C ARG A 119 2.78 -29.37 -23.04
N ASN A 120 3.99 -29.33 -23.60
CA ASN A 120 4.41 -30.41 -24.49
C ASN A 120 4.61 -31.65 -23.63
N GLY A 121 3.48 -32.34 -23.40
CA GLY A 121 3.48 -33.76 -23.13
C GLY A 121 4.22 -34.43 -24.29
N GLY A 122 5.27 -35.16 -23.95
CA GLY A 122 5.99 -35.95 -24.92
C GLY A 122 5.11 -37.03 -25.54
N LEU A 123 5.65 -37.63 -26.60
CA LEU A 123 5.62 -39.05 -26.97
C LEU A 123 6.06 -39.15 -28.46
N PRO A 124 6.47 -40.32 -28.97
CA PRO A 124 7.81 -40.88 -28.81
C PRO A 124 8.44 -41.26 -30.18
N VAL A 125 9.67 -41.81 -30.10
CA VAL A 125 10.46 -42.49 -31.16
C VAL A 125 11.08 -41.60 -32.24
#